data_AF-C3YJ89-F1
#
_entry.id   AF-C3YJ89-F1
#
_cell.length_a   1.000
_cell.length_b   1.000
_cell.length_c   1.000
_cell.angle_alpha   90.00
_cell.angle_beta   90.00
_cell.angle_gamma   90.00
#
_symmetry.space_group_name_H-M   'P 1'
#
loop_
_entity.id
_entity.type
_entity.pdbx_description
1 polymer ?
#
loop_
_entity_poly.entity_id
_entity_poly.type
_entity_poly.pdbx_seq_one_letter_code
_entity_poly.pdbx_strand_id
1 'polypeptide(L)'
;MTAKLKKTRKLRGHVSHGKGRIGKHRKHPGGRGNAGGQHHHRINFDKYHPGYFGKVGMRHIHLRRNQQHCPAVNLDKLWTLVSDQTREVYAKKTSVAPVIDVVRAGYYKVIGKGRLPKQPVIVKAKFFSRRAEEKIKDVGGCCILVA
;
A
#
# COMPACT_ATOMS: atom_id res chain seq x y z
N MET A 1 -24.91 4.66 -16.05
CA MET A 1 -25.13 6.11 -16.20
C MET A 1 -26.33 6.35 -17.12
N THR A 2 -27.43 6.93 -16.63
CA THR A 2 -28.65 7.14 -17.42
C THR A 2 -28.49 8.30 -18.40
N ALA A 3 -29.04 8.17 -19.61
CA ALA A 3 -28.89 9.18 -20.67
C ALA A 3 -29.53 10.53 -20.32
N LYS A 4 -30.56 10.55 -19.46
CA LYS A 4 -31.29 11.75 -19.02
C LYS A 4 -30.39 12.76 -18.31
N LEU A 5 -29.40 12.28 -17.55
CA LEU A 5 -28.52 13.14 -16.75
C LEU A 5 -27.27 13.63 -17.51
N LYS A 6 -27.09 13.24 -18.78
CA LYS A 6 -25.92 13.63 -19.57
C LYS A 6 -26.02 15.09 -20.03
N LYS A 7 -24.88 15.80 -19.99
CA LYS A 7 -24.76 17.19 -20.49
C LYS A 7 -25.25 17.35 -21.94
N THR A 8 -25.09 16.33 -22.78
CA THR A 8 -25.59 16.27 -24.15
C THR A 8 -27.07 16.61 -24.27
N ARG A 9 -27.91 16.24 -23.28
CA ARG A 9 -29.35 16.56 -23.29
C ARG A 9 -29.59 18.07 -23.18
N LYS A 10 -28.83 18.75 -22.32
CA LYS A 10 -28.92 20.21 -22.13
C LYS A 10 -28.29 20.99 -23.31
N LEU A 11 -27.36 20.38 -24.04
CA LEU A 11 -26.65 21.04 -25.15
C LEU A 11 -27.33 20.87 -26.52
N ARG A 12 -28.49 20.20 -26.62
CA ARG A 12 -29.29 20.20 -27.86
C ARG A 12 -29.84 21.61 -28.12
N GLY A 13 -29.74 22.09 -29.36
CA GLY A 13 -30.07 23.48 -29.72
C GLY A 13 -28.89 24.45 -29.67
N HIS A 14 -27.77 24.10 -29.01
CA HIS A 14 -26.55 24.90 -29.05
C HIS A 14 -25.70 24.58 -30.28
N VAL A 15 -25.30 25.62 -31.02
CA VAL A 15 -24.61 25.52 -32.32
C VAL A 15 -23.29 24.71 -32.29
N SER A 16 -22.48 24.83 -31.23
CA SER A 16 -21.13 24.21 -31.17
C SER A 16 -20.99 23.09 -30.14
N HIS A 17 -22.09 22.71 -29.48
CA HIS A 17 -22.10 21.70 -28.40
C HIS A 17 -21.05 21.96 -27.30
N GLY A 18 -20.74 23.24 -27.03
CA GLY A 18 -19.76 23.65 -26.02
C GLY A 18 -18.29 23.50 -26.42
N LYS A 19 -17.99 23.41 -27.72
CA LYS A 19 -16.61 23.24 -28.25
C LYS A 19 -16.04 24.49 -28.94
N GLY A 20 -16.70 25.64 -28.75
CA GLY A 20 -16.30 26.92 -29.31
C GLY A 20 -16.58 27.06 -30.82
N ARG A 21 -16.61 28.30 -31.34
CA ARG A 21 -16.85 28.58 -32.77
C ARG A 21 -15.56 28.46 -33.61
N ILE A 22 -14.43 28.95 -33.09
CA ILE A 22 -13.15 29.07 -33.82
C ILE A 22 -12.34 27.78 -33.71
N GLY A 23 -12.00 27.34 -32.48
CA GLY A 23 -11.11 26.19 -32.27
C GLY A 23 -11.68 24.86 -32.77
N LYS A 24 -12.99 24.65 -32.60
CA LYS A 24 -13.77 23.45 -32.97
C LYS A 24 -13.24 22.16 -32.34
N HIS A 25 -14.09 21.12 -32.31
CA HIS A 25 -13.65 19.79 -31.91
C HIS A 25 -13.08 19.05 -33.12
N ARG A 26 -11.75 18.93 -33.18
CA ARG A 26 -11.01 18.19 -34.23
C ARG A 26 -10.58 16.81 -33.74
N LYS A 27 -10.15 15.95 -34.67
CA LYS A 27 -9.88 14.53 -34.39
C LYS A 27 -8.73 14.32 -33.41
N HIS A 28 -7.52 14.82 -33.69
CA HIS A 28 -6.33 14.60 -32.85
C HIS A 28 -5.32 15.77 -32.90
N PRO A 29 -5.68 16.99 -32.43
CA PRO A 29 -4.69 18.05 -32.27
C PRO A 29 -3.63 17.65 -31.23
N GLY A 30 -2.34 17.80 -31.55
CA GLY A 30 -1.22 17.44 -30.66
C GLY A 30 -0.77 15.98 -30.72
N GLY A 31 -1.42 15.13 -31.53
CA GLY A 31 -1.08 13.71 -31.70
C GLY A 31 -1.99 12.77 -30.94
N ARG A 32 -1.62 11.48 -30.89
CA ARG A 32 -2.38 10.41 -30.22
C ARG A 32 -1.55 9.82 -29.07
N GLY A 33 -2.21 9.46 -27.98
CA GLY A 33 -1.55 8.86 -26.81
C GLY A 33 -0.46 9.78 -26.24
N ASN A 34 0.73 9.22 -25.99
CA ASN A 34 1.87 9.92 -25.39
C ASN A 34 2.80 10.60 -26.42
N ALA A 35 2.29 10.91 -27.61
CA ALA A 35 3.06 11.59 -28.65
C ALA A 35 3.57 12.97 -28.19
N GLY A 36 4.77 13.33 -28.66
CA GLY A 36 5.36 14.65 -28.39
C GLY A 36 5.89 14.86 -26.98
N GLY A 37 6.02 13.80 -26.17
CA GLY A 37 6.41 13.93 -24.75
C GLY A 37 7.79 14.54 -24.51
N GLN A 38 8.72 14.48 -25.47
CA GLN A 38 10.01 15.18 -25.43
C GLN A 38 10.06 16.45 -26.30
N HIS A 39 8.96 16.76 -26.98
CA HIS A 39 8.85 17.85 -27.95
C HIS A 39 7.76 18.83 -27.50
N HIS A 40 6.66 18.94 -28.24
CA HIS A 40 5.60 19.93 -27.99
C HIS A 40 4.72 19.65 -26.76
N HIS A 41 4.82 18.48 -26.13
CA HIS A 41 4.19 18.16 -24.84
C HIS A 41 5.18 18.05 -23.68
N ARG A 42 6.44 18.46 -23.88
CA ARG A 42 7.52 18.32 -22.90
C ARG A 42 7.21 18.93 -21.53
N ILE A 43 6.66 20.15 -21.49
CA ILE A 43 6.33 20.82 -20.22
C ILE A 43 5.40 19.97 -19.35
N ASN A 44 4.45 19.25 -19.97
CA ASN A 44 3.52 18.39 -19.24
C ASN A 44 4.23 17.16 -18.64
N PHE A 45 5.19 16.58 -19.36
CA PHE A 45 5.97 15.44 -18.86
C PHE A 45 6.97 15.88 -17.79
N ASP A 46 7.73 16.94 -18.03
CA ASP A 46 8.73 17.45 -17.08
C ASP A 46 8.08 17.91 -15.77
N LYS A 47 6.89 18.54 -15.84
CA LYS A 47 6.21 19.09 -14.66
C LYS A 47 5.53 18.02 -13.80
N TYR A 48 4.83 17.08 -14.42
CA TYR A 48 3.97 16.13 -13.69
C TYR A 48 4.53 14.71 -13.60
N HIS A 49 5.47 14.35 -14.47
CA HIS A 49 6.03 13.00 -14.56
C HIS A 49 7.58 13.04 -14.68
N PRO A 50 8.29 13.69 -13.73
CA PRO A 50 9.75 13.72 -13.75
C PRO A 50 10.30 12.28 -13.63
N GLY A 51 11.29 11.96 -14.47
CA GLY A 51 11.87 10.62 -14.55
C GLY A 51 11.15 9.65 -15.50
N TYR A 52 10.13 10.10 -16.24
CA TYR A 52 9.45 9.26 -17.24
C TYR A 52 10.39 8.80 -18.38
N PHE A 53 11.28 9.69 -18.83
CA PHE A 53 12.30 9.36 -19.82
C PHE A 53 13.62 9.03 -19.14
N GLY A 54 14.21 7.90 -19.51
CA GLY A 54 15.50 7.44 -18.99
C GLY A 54 15.52 5.93 -18.71
N LYS A 55 16.66 5.44 -18.24
CA LYS A 55 16.86 4.04 -17.83
C LYS A 55 17.60 4.01 -16.50
N VAL A 56 17.09 3.22 -15.55
CA VAL A 56 17.67 3.07 -14.21
C VAL A 56 17.71 1.59 -13.79
N GLY A 57 18.67 1.23 -12.95
CA GLY A 57 18.77 -0.10 -12.35
C GLY A 57 19.18 -1.23 -13.32
N MET A 58 19.08 -2.47 -12.82
CA MET A 58 19.45 -3.69 -13.55
C MET A 58 18.20 -4.53 -13.88
N ARG A 59 18.19 -5.19 -15.05
CA ARG A 59 17.05 -6.02 -15.49
C ARG A 59 17.09 -7.39 -14.81
N HIS A 60 16.04 -7.73 -14.06
CA HIS A 60 15.84 -9.07 -13.48
C HIS A 60 14.90 -9.90 -14.37
N ILE A 61 15.42 -10.97 -14.97
CA ILE A 61 14.68 -11.83 -15.90
C ILE A 61 13.99 -12.96 -15.11
N HIS A 62 12.81 -13.42 -15.55
CA HIS A 62 12.05 -14.50 -14.90
C HIS A 62 11.74 -14.24 -13.42
N LEU A 63 11.29 -13.02 -13.11
CA LEU A 63 10.94 -12.62 -11.74
C LEU A 63 9.83 -13.52 -11.14
N ARG A 64 10.16 -14.28 -10.10
CA ARG A 64 9.22 -15.09 -9.31
C ARG A 64 8.84 -14.37 -8.01
N ARG A 65 7.73 -13.63 -8.03
CA ARG A 65 7.27 -12.85 -6.86
C ARG A 65 6.97 -13.70 -5.62
N ASN A 66 6.57 -14.96 -5.80
CA ASN A 66 6.28 -15.86 -4.68
C ASN A 66 7.52 -16.15 -3.82
N GLN A 67 8.72 -16.20 -4.42
CA GLN A 67 9.98 -16.37 -3.67
C GLN A 67 10.36 -15.12 -2.86
N GLN A 68 9.88 -13.96 -3.28
CA GLN A 68 10.10 -12.68 -2.60
C GLN A 68 8.94 -12.30 -1.68
N HIS A 69 7.97 -13.20 -1.48
CA HIS A 69 6.80 -12.93 -0.66
C HIS A 69 7.19 -12.84 0.82
N CYS A 70 7.07 -11.63 1.39
CA CYS A 70 7.37 -11.37 2.79
C CYS A 70 6.44 -10.28 3.35
N PRO A 71 5.14 -10.59 3.55
CA PRO A 71 4.20 -9.66 4.15
C PRO A 71 4.62 -9.31 5.59
N ALA A 72 4.55 -8.03 5.94
CA ALA A 72 5.02 -7.51 7.21
C ALA A 72 3.89 -6.93 8.07
N VAL A 73 3.96 -7.13 9.39
CA VAL A 73 3.03 -6.57 10.38
C VAL A 73 3.79 -5.73 11.42
N ASN A 74 3.19 -4.63 11.85
CA ASN A 74 3.75 -3.75 12.88
C ASN A 74 3.28 -4.15 14.29
N LEU A 75 4.02 -3.74 15.31
CA LEU A 75 3.71 -4.04 16.72
C LEU A 75 2.37 -3.47 17.18
N ASP A 76 1.98 -2.29 16.70
CA ASP A 76 0.70 -1.64 17.02
C ASP A 76 -0.52 -2.49 16.61
N LYS A 77 -0.39 -3.30 15.56
CA LYS A 77 -1.45 -4.18 15.07
C LYS A 77 -1.36 -5.59 15.61
N LEU A 78 -0.31 -5.94 16.34
CA LEU A 78 -0.08 -7.31 16.79
C LEU A 78 -1.22 -7.83 17.67
N TRP A 79 -1.74 -6.99 18.57
CA TRP A 79 -2.87 -7.32 19.43
C TRP A 79 -4.24 -7.31 18.72
N THR A 80 -4.31 -6.84 17.48
CA THR A 80 -5.53 -6.95 16.65
C THR A 80 -5.65 -8.31 15.96
N LEU A 81 -4.58 -9.12 15.97
CA LEU A 81 -4.59 -10.49 15.42
C LEU A 81 -5.27 -11.50 16.35
N VAL A 82 -5.56 -11.10 17.58
CA VAL A 82 -6.29 -11.89 18.58
C VAL A 82 -7.59 -11.18 18.94
N SER A 83 -8.56 -11.92 19.48
CA SER A 83 -9.80 -11.31 19.95
C SER A 83 -9.57 -10.40 21.16
N ASP A 84 -10.39 -9.36 21.31
CA ASP A 84 -10.32 -8.45 22.47
C ASP A 84 -10.51 -9.20 23.79
N GLN A 85 -11.35 -10.25 23.80
CA GLN A 85 -11.52 -11.14 24.95
C GLN A 85 -10.20 -11.78 25.39
N THR A 86 -9.41 -12.27 24.43
CA THR A 86 -8.10 -12.86 24.71
C THR A 86 -7.16 -11.81 25.31
N ARG A 87 -7.14 -10.61 24.71
CA ARG A 87 -6.32 -9.50 25.20
C ARG A 87 -6.65 -9.14 26.66
N GLU A 88 -7.94 -9.04 27.01
CA GLU A 88 -8.36 -8.67 28.37
C GLU A 88 -8.10 -9.76 29.41
N VAL A 89 -8.24 -11.03 29.04
CA VAL A 89 -7.95 -12.16 29.94
C VAL A 89 -6.46 -12.20 30.29
N TYR A 90 -5.59 -12.02 29.30
CA TYR A 90 -4.14 -12.04 29.51
C TYR A 90 -3.58 -10.73 30.07
N ALA A 91 -4.34 -9.63 30.01
CA ALA A 91 -4.00 -8.42 30.77
C ALA A 91 -4.09 -8.64 32.28
N LYS A 92 -4.95 -9.56 32.74
CA LYS A 92 -5.15 -9.88 34.17
C LYS A 92 -4.29 -11.02 34.68
N LYS A 93 -3.73 -11.87 33.79
CA LYS A 93 -2.94 -13.05 34.13
C LYS A 93 -1.46 -12.83 33.81
N THR A 94 -0.64 -12.63 34.84
CA THR A 94 0.80 -12.34 34.67
C THR A 94 1.67 -13.60 34.51
N SER A 95 1.17 -14.78 34.93
CA SER A 95 1.95 -16.02 34.91
C SER A 95 1.99 -16.72 33.55
N VAL A 96 1.09 -16.37 32.63
CA VAL A 96 0.98 -17.01 31.31
C VAL A 96 0.88 -15.93 30.23
N ALA A 97 1.74 -16.00 29.21
CA ALA A 97 1.71 -15.08 28.07
C ALA A 97 1.01 -15.71 26.86
N PRO A 98 0.16 -14.97 26.12
CA PRO A 98 -0.47 -15.46 24.91
C PRO A 98 0.53 -15.60 23.78
N VAL A 99 0.30 -16.60 22.93
CA VAL A 99 1.08 -16.82 21.71
C VAL A 99 0.34 -16.22 20.53
N ILE A 100 0.97 -15.27 19.84
CA ILE A 100 0.47 -14.66 18.62
C ILE A 100 1.29 -15.19 17.45
N ASP A 101 0.64 -16.06 16.66
CA ASP A 101 1.21 -16.61 15.45
C ASP A 101 0.89 -15.72 14.25
N VAL A 102 1.87 -14.91 13.85
CA VAL A 102 1.67 -13.98 12.73
C VAL A 102 1.70 -14.69 11.38
N VAL A 103 2.30 -15.89 11.30
CA VAL A 103 2.34 -16.69 10.07
C VAL A 103 0.96 -17.25 9.76
N ARG A 104 0.27 -17.73 10.79
CA ARG A 104 -1.15 -18.14 10.66
C ARG A 104 -2.05 -16.97 10.23
N ALA A 105 -1.72 -15.75 10.63
CA ALA A 105 -2.40 -14.54 10.22
C ALA A 105 -1.97 -14.01 8.83
N GLY A 106 -1.07 -14.72 8.13
CA GLY A 106 -0.63 -14.37 6.77
C GLY A 106 0.55 -13.39 6.70
N TYR A 107 1.29 -13.19 7.80
CA TYR A 107 2.47 -12.33 7.86
C TYR A 107 3.75 -13.11 8.16
N TYR A 108 4.86 -12.75 7.52
CA TYR A 108 6.14 -13.42 7.73
C TYR A 108 7.10 -12.59 8.59
N LYS A 109 7.01 -11.26 8.52
CA LYS A 109 7.95 -10.35 9.21
C LYS A 109 7.25 -9.43 10.21
N VAL A 110 7.80 -9.30 11.40
CA VAL A 110 7.35 -8.35 12.42
C VAL A 110 8.30 -7.14 12.46
N ILE A 111 7.73 -5.94 12.33
CA ILE A 111 8.45 -4.66 12.27
C ILE A 111 8.07 -3.70 13.42
N GLY A 112 9.03 -2.91 13.87
CA GLY A 112 8.98 -2.22 15.17
C GLY A 112 8.24 -0.88 15.24
N LYS A 113 7.34 -0.55 14.31
CA LYS A 113 6.52 0.67 14.43
C LYS A 113 5.46 0.49 15.52
N GLY A 114 5.20 1.55 16.28
CA GLY A 114 4.20 1.54 17.35
C GLY A 114 4.77 1.14 18.71
N ARG A 115 3.86 0.99 19.68
CA ARG A 115 4.15 0.57 21.07
C ARG A 115 3.29 -0.64 21.39
N LEU A 116 3.85 -1.56 22.17
CA LEU A 116 3.08 -2.65 22.76
C LEU A 116 2.51 -2.18 24.10
N PRO A 117 1.31 -2.67 24.48
CA PRO A 117 0.84 -2.54 25.86
C PRO A 117 1.82 -3.25 26.81
N LYS A 118 1.87 -2.79 28.07
CA LYS A 118 2.72 -3.37 29.14
C LYS A 118 2.20 -4.72 29.61
N GLN A 119 2.08 -5.67 28.70
CA GLN A 119 1.69 -7.06 28.96
C GLN A 119 2.58 -7.98 28.12
N PRO A 120 3.10 -9.08 28.70
CA PRO A 120 4.00 -9.98 28.01
C PRO A 120 3.28 -10.71 26.86
N VAL A 121 4.00 -10.93 25.76
CA VAL A 121 3.47 -11.62 24.58
C VAL A 121 4.54 -12.48 23.93
N ILE A 122 4.18 -13.68 23.51
CA ILE A 122 5.03 -14.57 22.73
C ILE A 122 4.64 -14.41 21.26
N VAL A 123 5.58 -14.02 20.40
CA VAL A 123 5.31 -13.77 18.98
C VAL A 123 6.03 -14.82 18.14
N LYS A 124 5.30 -15.55 17.29
CA LYS A 124 5.88 -16.49 16.32
C LYS A 124 5.89 -15.86 14.93
N ALA A 125 7.08 -15.69 14.33
CA ALA A 125 7.25 -15.13 12.99
C ALA A 125 8.45 -15.74 12.27
N LYS A 126 8.54 -15.60 10.94
CA LYS A 126 9.74 -16.00 10.19
C LYS A 126 10.89 -15.02 10.35
N PHE A 127 10.57 -13.73 10.48
CA PHE A 127 11.56 -12.65 10.59
C PHE A 127 11.13 -11.59 11.61
N PHE A 128 12.11 -11.04 12.32
CA PHE A 128 11.94 -9.87 13.19
C PHE A 128 12.89 -8.75 12.78
N SER A 129 12.43 -7.49 12.87
CA SER A 129 13.36 -6.35 12.88
C SER A 129 13.97 -6.18 14.27
N ARG A 130 15.22 -5.70 14.36
CA ARG A 130 15.92 -5.44 15.64
C ARG A 130 15.06 -4.66 16.64
N ARG A 131 14.48 -3.53 16.20
CA ARG A 131 13.59 -2.70 17.03
C ARG A 131 12.31 -3.40 17.46
N ALA A 132 11.81 -4.37 16.68
CA ALA A 132 10.64 -5.13 17.09
C ALA A 132 11.00 -6.10 18.22
N GLU A 133 12.13 -6.79 18.07
CA GLU A 133 12.63 -7.71 19.08
C GLU A 133 12.95 -7.01 20.41
N GLU A 134 13.66 -5.88 20.36
CA GLU A 134 13.94 -5.01 21.53
C GLU A 134 12.65 -4.68 22.27
N LYS A 135 11.64 -4.15 21.57
CA LYS A 135 10.36 -3.76 22.18
C LYS A 135 9.53 -4.91 22.71
N ILE A 136 9.59 -6.09 22.07
CA ILE A 136 8.89 -7.29 22.56
C ILE A 136 9.56 -7.76 23.85
N LYS A 137 10.90 -7.74 23.92
CA LYS A 137 11.65 -8.07 25.13
C LYS A 137 11.40 -7.06 26.25
N ASP A 138 11.31 -5.77 25.94
CA ASP A 138 11.05 -4.71 26.92
C ASP A 138 9.69 -4.86 27.63
N VAL A 139 8.68 -5.42 26.96
CA VAL A 139 7.37 -5.72 27.58
C VAL A 139 7.31 -7.09 28.25
N GLY A 140 8.46 -7.77 28.40
CA GLY A 140 8.55 -9.11 28.99
C GLY A 140 8.10 -10.24 28.07
N GLY A 141 8.02 -9.97 26.75
CA GLY A 141 7.64 -10.94 25.74
C GLY A 141 8.82 -11.74 25.19
N CYS A 142 8.52 -12.69 24.29
CA CYS A 142 9.51 -13.53 23.63
C CYS A 142 9.26 -13.60 22.12
N CYS A 143 10.34 -13.61 21.34
CA CYS A 143 10.29 -13.78 19.89
C CYS A 143 10.69 -15.22 19.52
N ILE A 144 9.80 -15.95 18.86
CA ILE A 144 10.03 -17.31 18.39
C ILE A 144 10.12 -17.28 16.86
N LEU A 145 11.22 -17.79 16.33
CA LEU A 145 11.41 -17.96 14.89
C LEU A 145 10.75 -19.24 14.41
N VAL A 146 10.06 -19.16 13.28
CA VAL A 146 9.42 -20.30 12.59
C VAL A 146 9.86 -20.34 11.11
N ALA A 147 9.91 -21.53 10.53
CA ALA A 147 10.36 -21.74 9.15
C ALA A 147 9.27 -21.45 8.10
#